data_AF-A0A0P1MLM7-F1
#
_entry.id   AF-A0A0P1MLM7-F1
#
_cell.length_a   1.000
_cell.length_b   1.000
_cell.length_c   1.000
_cell.angle_alpha   90.00
_cell.angle_beta   90.00
_cell.angle_gamma   90.00
#
_symmetry.space_group_name_H-M   'P 1'
#
loop_
_entity.id
_entity.type
_entity.pdbx_description
1 polymer ?
#
loop_
_entity_poly.entity_id
_entity_poly.type
_entity_poly.pdbx_seq_one_letter_code
_entity_poly.pdbx_strand_id
1 'polypeptide(L)'
;MWQFWATLMVGLWLLLGSGIMGVAVKKEDFDVIYLILGILAFVLGLWVFVGPVKPLLKVFSAIIGIGGIWLGISSFISGLQGIANAIIVGIVFIVLGFWGALTKPSS
;
A
#
# COMPACT_ATOMS: atom_id res chain seq x y z
N MET A 1 8.25 4.75 12.39
CA MET A 1 8.47 5.76 11.31
C MET A 1 7.11 6.06 10.68
N TRP A 2 6.79 7.32 10.37
CA TRP A 2 5.43 7.70 9.95
C TRP A 2 5.03 7.17 8.56
N GLN A 3 6.00 6.88 7.69
CA GLN A 3 5.76 6.31 6.36
C GLN A 3 5.10 4.93 6.42
N PHE A 4 5.49 4.11 7.40
CA PHE A 4 4.87 2.80 7.63
C PHE A 4 3.46 2.92 8.23
N TRP A 5 3.21 3.94 9.06
CA TRP A 5 1.86 4.26 9.53
C TRP A 5 0.94 4.71 8.38
N ALA A 6 1.45 5.51 7.44
CA ALA A 6 0.71 5.88 6.24
C ALA A 6 0.40 4.66 5.37
N THR A 7 1.38 3.76 5.19
CA THR A 7 1.17 2.50 4.46
C THR A 7 0.12 1.61 5.11
N LEU A 8 0.11 1.51 6.45
CA LEU A 8 -0.92 0.80 7.21
C LEU A 8 -2.32 1.38 6.93
N MET A 9 -2.46 2.71 6.90
CA MET A 9 -3.75 3.35 6.62
C MET A 9 -4.24 3.10 5.19
N VAL A 10 -3.34 3.09 4.21
CA VAL A 10 -3.67 2.66 2.84
C VAL A 10 -4.15 1.21 2.82
N GLY A 11 -3.46 0.32 3.54
CA GLY A 11 -3.84 -1.08 3.64
C GLY A 11 -5.21 -1.29 4.31
N LEU A 12 -5.50 -0.54 5.37
CA LEU A 12 -6.80 -0.55 6.05
C LEU A 12 -7.90 -0.04 5.14
N TRP A 13 -7.66 1.02 4.37
CA TRP A 13 -8.64 1.52 3.40
C TRP A 13 -8.93 0.49 2.30
N LEU A 14 -7.89 -0.16 1.76
CA LEU A 14 -8.05 -1.20 0.74
C LEU A 14 -8.83 -2.41 1.28
N LEU A 15 -8.45 -2.91 2.45
CA LEU A 15 -9.08 -4.08 3.05
C LEU A 15 -10.52 -3.77 3.51
N LEU A 16 -10.70 -2.74 4.33
CA LEU A 16 -11.98 -2.45 4.97
C LEU A 16 -12.93 -1.72 4.02
N GLY A 17 -12.45 -0.70 3.29
CA GLY A 17 -13.26 0.11 2.39
C GLY A 17 -13.58 -0.64 1.10
N SER A 18 -12.58 -0.84 0.24
CA SER A 18 -12.81 -1.45 -1.08
C SER A 18 -13.04 -2.96 -1.05
N GLY A 19 -12.46 -3.67 -0.07
CA GLY A 19 -12.54 -5.13 0.03
C GLY A 19 -13.82 -5.61 0.73
N ILE A 20 -14.00 -5.23 2.00
CA ILE A 20 -15.02 -5.83 2.88
C ILE A 20 -16.33 -5.04 2.88
N MET A 21 -16.29 -3.72 3.06
CA MET A 21 -17.50 -2.90 3.12
C MET A 21 -18.11 -2.63 1.75
N GLY A 22 -17.42 -3.01 0.66
CA GLY A 22 -17.91 -2.85 -0.71
C GLY A 22 -18.34 -1.41 -0.99
N VAL A 23 -17.60 -0.43 -0.46
CA VAL A 23 -17.95 0.99 -0.57
C VAL A 23 -18.14 1.31 -2.06
N ALA A 24 -19.38 1.63 -2.42
CA ALA A 24 -19.80 1.87 -3.80
C ALA A 24 -19.26 3.22 -4.27
N VAL A 25 -17.99 3.23 -4.67
CA VAL A 25 -17.35 4.35 -5.34
C VAL A 25 -17.63 4.23 -6.84
N LYS A 26 -17.89 5.36 -7.52
CA LYS A 26 -18.03 5.34 -8.98
C LYS A 26 -16.76 4.79 -9.60
N LYS A 27 -16.88 4.01 -10.68
CA LYS A 27 -15.74 3.34 -11.31
C LYS A 27 -14.60 4.31 -11.68
N GLU A 28 -14.93 5.46 -12.25
CA GLU A 28 -13.95 6.50 -12.61
C GLU A 28 -13.20 7.04 -11.39
N ASP A 29 -13.90 7.26 -10.27
CA ASP A 29 -13.28 7.69 -9.01
C ASP A 29 -12.39 6.58 -8.42
N PHE A 30 -12.77 5.31 -8.61
CA PHE A 30 -12.00 4.15 -8.14
C PHE A 30 -10.67 3.97 -8.87
N ASP A 31 -10.66 4.19 -10.20
CA ASP A 31 -9.43 4.20 -11.02
C ASP A 31 -8.44 5.26 -10.50
N VAL A 32 -8.93 6.46 -10.26
CA VAL A 32 -8.14 7.59 -9.74
C VAL A 32 -7.62 7.27 -8.33
N ILE A 33 -8.44 6.69 -7.46
CA ILE A 33 -8.00 6.32 -6.11
C ILE A 33 -6.91 5.25 -6.15
N TYR A 34 -7.07 4.19 -6.95
CA TYR A 34 -6.03 3.15 -7.10
C TYR A 34 -4.70 3.73 -7.58
N LEU A 35 -4.75 4.66 -8.54
CA LEU A 35 -3.58 5.34 -9.03
C LEU A 35 -2.91 6.18 -7.94
N ILE A 36 -3.68 6.97 -7.19
CA ILE A 36 -3.17 7.81 -6.10
C ILE A 36 -2.56 6.95 -4.99
N LEU A 37 -3.26 5.90 -4.55
CA LEU A 37 -2.75 4.98 -3.53
C LEU A 37 -1.50 4.24 -4.00
N GLY A 38 -1.45 3.88 -5.29
CA GLY A 38 -0.28 3.28 -5.91
C GLY A 38 0.93 4.21 -5.89
N ILE A 39 0.76 5.47 -6.30
CA ILE A 39 1.82 6.49 -6.27
C ILE A 39 2.29 6.73 -4.83
N LEU A 40 1.36 6.90 -3.89
CA LEU A 40 1.70 7.12 -2.48
C LEU A 40 2.49 5.94 -1.90
N ALA A 41 2.03 4.71 -2.10
CA ALA A 41 2.73 3.52 -1.63
C ALA A 41 4.12 3.40 -2.27
N PHE A 42 4.24 3.68 -3.57
CA PHE A 42 5.53 3.67 -4.26
C PHE A 42 6.50 4.70 -3.69
N VAL A 43 6.07 5.95 -3.54
CA VAL A 43 6.90 7.05 -3.01
C VAL A 43 7.31 6.78 -1.56
N LEU A 44 6.39 6.32 -0.72
CA LEU A 44 6.68 5.98 0.68
C LEU A 44 7.63 4.79 0.80
N GLY A 45 7.45 3.77 -0.04
CA GLY A 45 8.35 2.63 -0.13
C GLY A 45 9.76 3.06 -0.55
N LEU A 46 9.87 3.85 -1.62
CA LEU A 46 11.17 4.35 -2.10
C LEU A 46 11.86 5.24 -1.07
N TRP A 47 11.12 6.13 -0.39
CA TRP A 47 11.65 7.00 0.66
C TRP A 47 12.35 6.18 1.74
N VAL A 48 11.67 5.18 2.29
CA VAL A 48 12.24 4.38 3.37
C VAL A 48 13.36 3.47 2.88
N PHE A 49 13.29 2.99 1.64
CA PHE A 49 14.33 2.14 1.04
C PHE A 49 15.69 2.86 0.90
N VAL A 50 15.68 4.13 0.47
CA VAL A 50 16.88 4.96 0.32
C VAL A 50 17.40 5.44 1.68
N GLY A 51 16.56 5.44 2.71
CA GLY A 51 16.93 5.89 4.06
C GLY A 51 17.94 4.98 4.79
N PRO A 52 18.60 5.50 5.84
CA PRO A 52 19.51 4.74 6.70
C PRO A 52 18.72 3.87 7.69
N VAL A 53 18.03 2.86 7.17
CA VAL A 53 17.21 1.92 7.96
C VAL A 53 17.78 0.51 7.92
N LYS A 54 17.37 -0.32 8.89
CA LYS A 54 17.75 -1.74 8.97
C LYS A 54 17.45 -2.48 7.65
N PRO A 55 18.28 -3.45 7.22
CA PRO A 55 18.07 -4.20 5.98
C PRO A 55 16.67 -4.82 5.85
N LEU A 56 16.12 -5.34 6.95
CA LEU A 56 14.75 -5.89 6.98
C LEU A 56 13.69 -4.86 6.60
N LEU A 57 13.82 -3.62 7.10
CA LEU A 57 12.90 -2.54 6.76
C LEU A 57 13.03 -2.14 5.29
N LYS A 58 14.23 -2.23 4.69
CA LYS A 58 14.40 -2.03 3.25
C LYS A 58 13.65 -3.08 2.43
N VAL A 59 13.67 -4.34 2.86
CA VAL A 59 12.87 -5.40 2.21
C VAL A 59 11.39 -5.07 2.28
N PHE A 60 10.89 -4.66 3.45
CA PHE A 60 9.48 -4.28 3.60
C PHE A 60 9.11 -3.12 2.70
N SER A 61 9.97 -2.10 2.67
CA SER A 61 9.80 -0.92 1.81
C SER A 61 9.85 -1.25 0.32
N ALA A 62 10.67 -2.21 -0.10
CA ALA A 62 10.70 -2.69 -1.48
C ALA A 62 9.38 -3.38 -1.84
N ILE A 63 8.83 -4.22 -0.96
CA ILE A 63 7.54 -4.89 -1.18
C ILE A 63 6.40 -3.85 -1.25
N ILE A 64 6.40 -2.86 -0.35
CA ILE A 64 5.43 -1.75 -0.38
C ILE A 64 5.54 -0.98 -1.70
N GLY A 65 6.76 -0.70 -2.15
CA GLY A 65 7.03 -0.04 -3.43
C GLY A 65 6.48 -0.82 -4.62
N ILE A 66 6.74 -2.12 -4.68
CA ILE A 66 6.22 -3.03 -5.71
C ILE A 66 4.69 -3.09 -5.65
N GLY A 67 4.10 -3.15 -4.46
CA GLY A 67 2.65 -3.11 -4.28
C GLY A 67 2.05 -1.78 -4.76
N GLY A 68 2.76 -0.66 -4.60
CA GLY A 68 2.38 0.63 -5.16
C GLY A 68 2.34 0.63 -6.69
N ILE A 69 3.37 0.06 -7.33
CA ILE A 69 3.40 -0.14 -8.80
C ILE A 69 2.22 -1.02 -9.23
N TRP A 70 1.97 -2.12 -8.51
CA TRP A 70 0.87 -3.03 -8.81
C TRP A 70 -0.51 -2.35 -8.74
N LEU A 71 -0.75 -1.51 -7.72
CA LEU A 71 -1.97 -0.69 -7.63
C LEU A 71 -2.08 0.30 -8.79
N GLY A 72 -0.96 0.94 -9.16
CA GLY A 72 -0.89 1.83 -10.31
C GLY A 72 -1.12 1.14 -11.66
N ILE A 73 -0.75 -0.14 -11.81
CA ILE A 73 -1.12 -0.94 -13.00
C ILE A 73 -2.60 -1.29 -12.95
N SER A 74 -3.08 -1.67 -11.76
CA SER A 74 -4.48 -2.05 -11.53
C SER A 74 -5.45 -0.90 -11.81
N SER A 75 -5.05 0.38 -11.69
CA SER A 75 -5.91 1.52 -12.06
C SER A 75 -6.23 1.61 -13.55
N PHE A 76 -5.45 0.96 -14.43
CA PHE A 76 -5.68 0.99 -15.88
C PHE A 76 -6.30 -0.31 -16.41
N ILE A 77 -6.33 -1.38 -15.61
CA ILE A 77 -6.83 -2.69 -16.01
C ILE A 77 -8.00 -3.06 -15.11
N SER A 78 -9.22 -2.77 -15.58
CA SER A 78 -10.45 -3.00 -14.80
C SER A 78 -10.64 -4.46 -14.32
N GLY A 79 -10.12 -5.45 -15.05
CA GLY A 79 -10.14 -6.85 -14.62
C GLY A 79 -9.28 -7.15 -13.37
N LEU A 80 -8.33 -6.28 -13.03
CA LEU A 80 -7.47 -6.42 -11.85
C LEU A 80 -8.04 -5.69 -10.61
N GLN A 81 -9.10 -4.90 -10.75
CA GLN A 81 -9.70 -4.11 -9.67
C GLN A 81 -10.69 -4.90 -8.81
N GLY A 82 -10.62 -6.23 -8.83
CA GLY A 82 -11.52 -7.08 -8.06
C GLY A 82 -11.30 -6.97 -6.55
N ILE A 83 -12.34 -7.34 -5.79
CA ILE A 83 -12.33 -7.40 -4.31
C ILE A 83 -11.12 -8.20 -3.79
N ALA A 84 -10.76 -9.30 -4.45
CA ALA A 84 -9.61 -10.10 -4.08
C ALA A 84 -8.29 -9.31 -4.11
N ASN A 85 -8.11 -8.43 -5.11
CA ASN A 85 -6.91 -7.60 -5.22
C ASN A 85 -6.82 -6.60 -4.06
N ALA A 86 -7.93 -5.92 -3.76
CA ALA A 86 -8.02 -5.00 -2.64
C ALA A 86 -7.68 -5.68 -1.30
N ILE A 87 -8.21 -6.89 -1.07
CA ILE A 87 -7.95 -7.67 0.15
C ILE A 87 -6.49 -8.09 0.25
N ILE A 88 -5.92 -8.66 -0.80
CA ILE A 88 -4.54 -9.17 -0.79
C ILE A 88 -3.55 -8.02 -0.57
N VAL A 89 -3.65 -6.96 -1.37
CA VAL A 89 -2.76 -5.80 -1.23
C VAL A 89 -2.98 -5.10 0.11
N GLY A 90 -4.23 -5.00 0.55
CA GLY A 90 -4.60 -4.44 1.85
C GLY A 90 -3.92 -5.17 3.01
N ILE A 91 -3.99 -6.51 3.05
CA ILE A 91 -3.35 -7.34 4.08
C ILE A 91 -1.83 -7.15 4.06
N VAL A 92 -1.20 -7.18 2.88
CA VAL A 92 0.26 -6.99 2.75
C VAL A 92 0.68 -5.64 3.32
N PHE A 93 -0.05 -4.57 2.97
CA PHE A 93 0.25 -3.23 3.46
C PHE A 93 -0.01 -3.07 4.96
N ILE A 94 -1.04 -3.74 5.50
CA ILE A 94 -1.30 -3.76 6.93
C ILE A 94 -0.16 -4.44 7.69
N VAL A 95 0.22 -5.65 7.28
CA VAL A 95 1.24 -6.44 7.98
C VAL A 95 2.59 -5.73 7.93
N LEU A 96 3.02 -5.30 6.74
CA LEU A 96 4.32 -4.64 6.57
C LEU A 96 4.33 -3.22 7.16
N GLY A 97 3.23 -2.48 7.02
CA GLY A 97 3.06 -1.16 7.60
C GLY A 97 3.05 -1.20 9.13
N PHE A 98 2.30 -2.12 9.74
CA PHE A 98 2.27 -2.26 11.20
C PHE A 98 3.63 -2.68 11.75
N TRP A 99 4.24 -3.72 11.18
CA TRP A 99 5.54 -4.20 11.65
C TRP A 99 6.63 -3.15 11.45
N GLY A 100 6.67 -2.51 10.27
CA GLY A 100 7.63 -1.46 9.98
C GLY A 100 7.46 -0.23 10.88
N ALA A 101 6.23 0.09 11.28
CA ALA A 101 5.95 1.20 12.18
C ALA A 101 6.43 0.94 13.62
N LEU A 102 6.29 -0.30 14.11
CA LEU A 102 6.71 -0.72 15.45
C LEU A 102 8.21 -0.98 15.56
N THR A 103 8.88 -1.26 14.44
CA THR A 103 10.32 -1.51 14.45
C THR A 103 11.07 -0.20 14.74
N LYS A 104 11.85 -0.19 15.82
CA LYS A 104 12.71 0.96 16.15
C LYS A 104 13.76 1.17 15.04
N PRO A 105 14.01 2.43 14.63
CA PRO A 105 15.12 2.76 13.75
C PRO A 105 16.42 2.16 14.29
N SER A 106 17.34 1.73 13.42
CA SER A 106 18.72 1.54 13.87
C SER A 106 19.28 2.90 14.28
N SER A 107 19.79 2.96 15.50
CA SER A 107 20.57 4.07 16.06
C SER A 107 21.74 4.43 15.14
#